data_AF-A0A5C9AV18-F1
#
_entry.id   AF-A0A5C9AV18-F1
#
_cell.length_a   1.000
_cell.length_b   1.000
_cell.length_c   1.000
_cell.angle_alpha   90.00
_cell.angle_beta   90.00
_cell.angle_gamma   90.00
#
_symmetry.space_group_name_H-M   'P 1'
#
loop_
_entity.id
_entity.type
_entity.pdbx_description
1 polymer ?
#
loop_
_entity_poly.entity_id
_entity_poly.type
_entity_poly.pdbx_seq_one_letter_code
_entity_poly.pdbx_strand_id
1 'polypeptide(L)'
;YKEHISYTSGLLWSLANHPRVPESVRSHFQRLGMAKDEFTDNNNWPHQLYVREARRMISDYVMTQHNCQGRVVAEDSVGLAAYTMDSHNTQRYAKDGRVWNEGDVQVGGFSPYAISYRSLVPKKSQCANLLVPVCLAASHISYGSIRMEPVFMVLGQSAATAASFAIDANSAVQDVPYSKLRERLLADEQVLDWTGPKRTPGLDAAKLPGLVIDNPDAKLAGDWTHSASTSGFVGADYLHDNNTAKGACRAEFTFKIPKPGKYDVRVAYTLNPNRATNVPITITSADGEKAVKLDQKSATKDGFRSLGLFRFDAGQPAKIVFSNAGTDGYVIVDAVQLVEDK
;
A
#
# COMPACT_ATOMS: atom_id res chain seq x y z
N TYR A 1 -13.94 21.09 16.04
CA TYR A 1 -15.36 20.79 15.72
C TYR A 1 -15.96 21.82 14.76
N LYS A 2 -16.09 23.10 15.13
CA LYS A 2 -16.64 24.15 14.23
C LYS A 2 -15.95 24.24 12.87
N GLU A 3 -14.62 24.10 12.83
CA GLU A 3 -13.84 24.05 11.58
C GLU A 3 -14.26 22.88 10.67
N HIS A 4 -14.50 21.69 11.23
CA HIS A 4 -14.98 20.54 10.47
C HIS A 4 -16.39 20.76 9.93
N ILE A 5 -17.29 21.35 10.71
CA ILE A 5 -18.62 21.73 10.21
C ILE A 5 -18.47 22.71 9.05
N SER A 6 -17.68 23.78 9.24
CA SER A 6 -17.46 24.80 8.20
C SER A 6 -16.87 24.21 6.92
N TYR A 7 -15.90 23.30 7.05
CA TYR A 7 -15.30 22.63 5.91
C TYR A 7 -16.30 21.72 5.20
N THR A 8 -16.99 20.85 5.94
CA THR A 8 -17.93 19.87 5.36
C THR A 8 -19.13 20.57 4.74
N SER A 9 -19.71 21.56 5.41
CA SER A 9 -20.83 22.34 4.87
C SER A 9 -20.42 23.15 3.64
N GLY A 10 -19.22 23.77 3.66
CA GLY A 10 -18.66 24.48 2.51
C GLY A 10 -18.41 23.56 1.32
N LEU A 11 -17.91 22.34 1.56
CA LEU A 11 -17.69 21.32 0.53
C LEU A 11 -19.03 20.89 -0.10
N LEU A 12 -20.01 20.50 0.72
CA LEU A 12 -21.33 20.07 0.24
C LEU A 12 -22.05 21.20 -0.50
N TRP A 13 -22.00 22.43 0.02
CA TRP A 13 -22.55 23.59 -0.66
C TRP A 13 -21.88 23.82 -2.01
N SER A 14 -20.55 23.74 -2.07
CA SER A 14 -19.79 23.91 -3.32
C SER A 14 -20.18 22.86 -4.35
N LEU A 15 -20.28 21.60 -3.94
CA LEU A 15 -20.70 20.49 -4.80
C LEU A 15 -22.12 20.65 -5.32
N ALA A 16 -23.03 21.20 -4.52
CA ALA A 16 -24.44 21.39 -4.90
C ALA A 16 -24.72 22.69 -5.68
N ASN A 17 -23.91 23.75 -5.50
CA ASN A 17 -24.29 25.11 -5.94
C ASN A 17 -23.23 25.83 -6.79
N HIS A 18 -21.95 25.49 -6.68
CA HIS A 18 -20.91 26.32 -7.29
C HIS A 18 -20.91 26.19 -8.83
N PRO A 19 -20.91 27.30 -9.60
CA PRO A 19 -21.03 27.26 -11.07
C PRO A 19 -19.89 26.49 -11.78
N ARG A 20 -18.71 26.45 -11.15
CA ARG A 20 -17.54 25.66 -11.62
C ARG A 20 -17.68 24.13 -11.47
N VAL A 21 -18.63 23.63 -10.69
CA VAL A 21 -18.88 22.18 -10.56
C VAL A 21 -19.84 21.74 -11.67
N PRO A 22 -19.63 20.63 -12.39
CA PRO A 22 -20.54 20.21 -13.47
C PRO A 22 -22.00 20.07 -13.02
N GLU A 23 -22.96 20.40 -13.90
CA GLU A 23 -24.40 20.36 -13.56
C GLU A 23 -24.84 18.99 -13.05
N SER A 24 -24.40 17.90 -13.68
CA SER A 24 -24.72 16.54 -13.24
C SER A 24 -24.31 16.24 -11.80
N VAL A 25 -23.18 16.79 -11.35
CA VAL A 25 -22.71 16.68 -9.96
C VAL A 25 -23.58 17.55 -9.06
N ARG A 26 -23.84 18.81 -9.44
CA ARG A 26 -24.73 19.70 -8.68
C ARG A 26 -26.10 19.10 -8.45
N SER A 27 -26.77 18.64 -9.52
CA SER A 27 -28.12 18.05 -9.43
C SER A 27 -28.13 16.80 -8.53
N HIS A 28 -27.03 16.03 -8.48
CA HIS A 28 -26.91 14.91 -7.55
C HIS A 28 -26.87 15.38 -6.10
N PHE A 29 -25.95 16.30 -5.77
CA PHE A 29 -25.72 16.78 -4.41
C PHE A 29 -26.87 17.64 -3.86
N GLN A 30 -27.62 18.34 -4.73
CA GLN A 30 -28.81 19.09 -4.33
C GLN A 30 -29.93 18.21 -3.75
N ARG A 31 -29.92 16.90 -4.04
CA ARG A 31 -30.87 15.94 -3.45
C ARG A 31 -30.46 15.48 -2.06
N LEU A 32 -29.20 15.71 -1.69
CA LEU A 32 -28.64 15.30 -0.40
C LEU A 32 -28.77 16.46 0.59
N GLY A 33 -28.99 16.10 1.85
CA GLY A 33 -29.04 17.04 2.97
C GLY A 33 -28.60 16.34 4.24
N MET A 34 -28.69 17.04 5.37
CA MET A 34 -28.55 16.39 6.67
C MET A 34 -29.69 15.39 6.87
N ALA A 35 -29.43 14.34 7.66
CA ALA A 35 -30.47 13.41 8.10
C ALA A 35 -31.60 14.20 8.77
N LYS A 36 -32.86 13.86 8.50
CA LYS A 36 -34.01 14.67 8.97
C LYS A 36 -34.37 14.39 10.43
N ASP A 37 -34.00 13.21 10.91
CA ASP A 37 -34.40 12.59 12.16
C ASP A 37 -33.28 12.48 13.18
N GLU A 38 -32.03 12.51 12.73
CA GLU A 38 -30.85 12.45 13.61
C GLU A 38 -30.42 13.86 14.07
N PHE A 39 -30.03 13.99 15.34
CA PHE A 39 -29.48 15.22 15.94
C PHE A 39 -30.34 16.48 15.72
N THR A 40 -31.67 16.34 15.79
CA THR A 40 -32.64 17.42 15.51
C THR A 40 -32.51 18.61 16.47
N ASP A 41 -31.92 18.40 17.64
CA ASP A 41 -31.57 19.41 18.65
C ASP A 41 -30.28 20.20 18.31
N ASN A 42 -29.52 19.77 17.29
CA ASN A 42 -28.26 20.39 16.87
C ASN A 42 -28.22 20.66 15.35
N ASN A 43 -29.33 21.12 14.77
CA ASN A 43 -29.46 21.37 13.33
C ASN A 43 -29.04 20.16 12.47
N ASN A 44 -29.33 18.95 12.95
CA ASN A 44 -29.01 17.67 12.32
C ASN A 44 -27.51 17.37 12.16
N TRP A 45 -26.65 18.02 12.96
CA TRP A 45 -25.22 17.72 13.02
C TRP A 45 -24.87 16.82 14.21
N PRO A 46 -24.05 15.78 14.04
CA PRO A 46 -23.57 14.96 15.14
C PRO A 46 -22.76 15.78 16.15
N HIS A 47 -22.98 15.59 17.46
CA HIS A 47 -22.26 16.34 18.51
C HIS A 47 -20.76 16.04 18.59
N GLN A 48 -20.31 14.94 17.99
CA GLN A 48 -18.94 14.47 18.08
C GLN A 48 -18.37 14.20 16.69
N LEU A 49 -17.04 14.33 16.59
CA LEU A 49 -16.31 13.94 15.39
C LEU A 49 -16.18 12.42 15.36
N TYR A 50 -16.31 11.84 14.17
CA TYR A 50 -15.95 10.45 13.94
C TYR A 50 -14.42 10.33 13.88
N VAL A 51 -13.80 10.03 15.02
CA VAL A 51 -12.35 9.85 15.15
C VAL A 51 -12.01 8.37 15.01
N ARG A 52 -11.40 7.99 13.88
CA ARG A 52 -11.05 6.58 13.58
C ARG A 52 -9.72 6.12 14.16
N GLU A 53 -8.86 7.06 14.54
CA GLU A 53 -7.56 6.78 15.13
C GLU A 53 -7.28 7.69 16.32
N ALA A 54 -6.89 7.08 17.43
CA ALA A 54 -6.59 7.76 18.67
C ALA A 54 -5.34 7.16 19.33
N ARG A 55 -5.13 7.46 20.60
CA ARG A 55 -4.04 6.86 21.40
C ARG A 55 -4.21 5.34 21.41
N ARG A 56 -3.10 4.65 21.16
CA ARG A 56 -3.01 3.19 21.20
C ARG A 56 -2.12 2.76 22.37
N MET A 57 -2.39 1.57 22.85
CA MET A 57 -1.55 0.91 23.83
C MET A 57 -0.14 0.64 23.26
N ILE A 58 0.86 0.55 24.12
CA ILE A 58 2.17 -0.03 23.80
C ILE A 58 2.34 -1.27 24.68
N SER A 59 2.57 -2.42 24.08
CA SER A 59 2.74 -3.70 24.77
C SER A 59 4.10 -4.32 24.48
N ASP A 60 4.26 -5.59 24.86
CA ASP A 60 5.46 -6.39 24.53
C ASP A 60 5.52 -6.80 23.06
N TYR A 61 4.42 -6.64 22.31
CA TYR A 61 4.40 -6.83 20.86
C TYR A 61 3.59 -5.73 20.17
N VAL A 62 4.26 -4.89 19.38
CA VAL A 62 3.62 -3.86 18.58
C VAL A 62 3.51 -4.35 17.15
N MET A 63 2.29 -4.46 16.63
CA MET A 63 2.07 -4.76 15.21
C MET A 63 2.69 -3.65 14.35
N THR A 64 3.39 -4.01 13.28
CA THR A 64 4.03 -3.04 12.36
C THR A 64 3.72 -3.37 10.90
N GLN A 65 4.11 -2.47 10.00
CA GLN A 65 4.08 -2.70 8.55
C GLN A 65 4.72 -4.05 8.15
N HIS A 66 5.77 -4.50 8.85
CA HIS A 66 6.41 -5.78 8.58
C HIS A 66 5.46 -6.97 8.76
N ASN A 67 4.51 -6.86 9.69
CA ASN A 67 3.49 -7.88 9.90
C ASN A 67 2.49 -7.90 8.76
N CYS A 68 1.95 -6.72 8.40
CA CYS A 68 1.01 -6.59 7.29
C CYS A 68 1.61 -7.17 5.99
N GLN A 69 2.88 -6.87 5.71
CA GLN A 69 3.58 -7.33 4.51
C GLN A 69 4.12 -8.78 4.61
N GLY A 70 3.86 -9.50 5.71
CA GLY A 70 4.33 -10.88 5.91
C GLY A 70 5.85 -11.03 6.06
N ARG A 71 6.59 -9.93 6.28
CA ARG A 71 8.04 -9.95 6.55
C ARG A 71 8.35 -10.48 7.95
N VAL A 72 7.43 -10.28 8.89
CA VAL A 72 7.44 -10.85 10.25
C VAL A 72 6.08 -11.45 10.52
N VAL A 73 6.01 -12.72 10.93
CA VAL A 73 4.75 -13.40 11.23
C VAL A 73 4.58 -13.51 12.73
N ALA A 74 3.42 -13.12 13.25
CA ALA A 74 3.09 -13.33 14.65
C ALA A 74 2.83 -14.83 14.90
N GLU A 75 3.53 -15.41 15.86
CA GLU A 75 3.42 -16.84 16.22
C GLU A 75 2.23 -17.13 17.13
N ASP A 76 1.65 -16.08 17.72
CA ASP A 76 0.55 -16.12 18.68
C ASP A 76 -0.73 -15.50 18.09
N SER A 77 -1.12 -15.95 16.89
CA SER A 77 -2.29 -15.46 16.15
C SER A 77 -3.60 -15.59 16.94
N VAL A 78 -4.35 -14.49 17.03
CA VAL A 78 -5.71 -14.42 17.58
C VAL A 78 -6.71 -13.90 16.55
N GLY A 79 -6.37 -14.01 15.27
CA GLY A 79 -7.19 -13.55 14.17
C GLY A 79 -6.33 -13.05 13.01
N LEU A 80 -6.94 -12.99 11.83
CA LEU A 80 -6.31 -12.47 10.63
C LEU A 80 -6.87 -11.10 10.26
N ALA A 81 -6.00 -10.19 9.85
CA ALA A 81 -6.37 -9.01 9.09
C ALA A 81 -5.97 -9.18 7.61
N ALA A 82 -6.73 -8.55 6.71
CA ALA A 82 -6.54 -8.70 5.26
C ALA A 82 -6.70 -7.38 4.48
N TYR A 83 -7.00 -6.28 5.17
CA TYR A 83 -7.21 -5.00 4.51
C TYR A 83 -5.89 -4.36 4.11
N THR A 84 -5.90 -3.48 3.12
CA THR A 84 -4.71 -2.72 2.74
C THR A 84 -4.29 -1.77 3.86
N MET A 85 -3.01 -1.38 3.91
CA MET A 85 -2.57 -0.31 4.80
C MET A 85 -2.98 1.02 4.18
N ASP A 86 -3.96 1.69 4.80
CA ASP A 86 -4.47 2.98 4.35
C ASP A 86 -4.23 4.09 5.38
N SER A 87 -3.89 5.28 4.88
CA SER A 87 -3.99 6.55 5.58
C SER A 87 -4.56 7.57 4.61
N HIS A 88 -5.61 8.27 5.01
CA HIS A 88 -6.22 9.27 4.15
C HIS A 88 -5.41 10.56 4.14
N ASN A 89 -5.45 11.24 3.00
CA ASN A 89 -4.80 12.54 2.82
C ASN A 89 -5.12 13.55 3.94
N THR A 90 -4.08 14.23 4.45
CA THR A 90 -4.21 15.31 5.43
C THR A 90 -4.59 16.63 4.76
N GLN A 91 -4.15 16.82 3.52
CA GLN A 91 -4.41 18.01 2.72
C GLN A 91 -4.58 17.66 1.24
N ARG A 92 -5.39 18.46 0.55
CA ARG A 92 -5.41 18.54 -0.91
C ARG A 92 -4.96 19.92 -1.36
N TYR A 93 -4.07 19.98 -2.34
CA TYR A 93 -3.62 21.26 -2.89
C TYR A 93 -3.47 21.19 -4.41
N ALA A 94 -3.68 22.33 -5.07
CA ALA A 94 -3.49 22.44 -6.51
C ALA A 94 -2.04 22.88 -6.79
N LYS A 95 -1.34 22.11 -7.65
CA LYS A 95 0.01 22.42 -8.10
C LYS A 95 0.19 21.92 -9.54
N ASP A 96 0.77 22.76 -10.39
CA ASP A 96 1.04 22.45 -11.81
C ASP A 96 -0.20 21.99 -12.58
N GLY A 97 -1.35 22.64 -12.32
CA GLY A 97 -2.63 22.32 -12.96
C GLY A 97 -3.29 21.02 -12.49
N ARG A 98 -2.73 20.34 -11.49
CA ARG A 98 -3.24 19.08 -10.92
C ARG A 98 -3.56 19.21 -9.44
N VAL A 99 -4.45 18.35 -8.94
CA VAL A 99 -4.74 18.22 -7.51
C VAL A 99 -3.84 17.13 -6.93
N TRP A 100 -3.16 17.45 -5.84
CA TRP A 100 -2.28 16.56 -5.11
C TRP A 100 -2.88 16.23 -3.75
N ASN A 101 -2.71 14.98 -3.32
CA ASN A 101 -3.06 14.51 -1.98
C ASN A 101 -1.77 14.41 -1.16
N GLU A 102 -1.67 15.16 -0.07
CA GLU A 102 -0.58 15.05 0.90
C GLU A 102 -0.92 14.01 1.97
N GLY A 103 0.04 13.15 2.33
CA GLY A 103 -0.10 12.20 3.43
C GLY A 103 -0.99 10.98 3.14
N ASP A 104 -1.39 10.78 1.88
CA ASP A 104 -2.17 9.60 1.47
C ASP A 104 -1.26 8.37 1.33
N VAL A 105 -1.66 7.27 1.96
CA VAL A 105 -0.99 5.97 1.88
C VAL A 105 -2.04 4.94 1.50
N GLN A 106 -1.80 4.18 0.43
CA GLN A 106 -2.70 3.12 -0.05
C GLN A 106 -1.87 1.91 -0.48
N VAL A 107 -1.28 1.21 0.50
CA VAL A 107 -0.35 0.10 0.23
C VAL A 107 -1.06 -1.23 0.46
N GLY A 108 -1.21 -2.01 -0.61
CA GLY A 108 -1.85 -3.32 -0.60
C GLY A 108 -0.96 -4.46 -1.08
N GLY A 109 -1.57 -5.49 -1.67
CA GLY A 109 -0.84 -6.56 -2.36
C GLY A 109 -0.26 -7.66 -1.46
N PHE A 110 -0.44 -7.60 -0.14
CA PHE A 110 -0.03 -8.65 0.77
C PHE A 110 -1.17 -9.65 1.09
N SER A 111 -0.79 -10.82 1.61
CA SER A 111 -1.72 -11.87 2.06
C SER A 111 -2.39 -11.47 3.39
N PRO A 112 -3.52 -12.07 3.76
CA PRO A 112 -4.00 -12.02 5.13
C PRO A 112 -2.89 -12.38 6.13
N TYR A 113 -2.79 -11.65 7.22
CA TYR A 113 -1.69 -11.73 8.18
C TYR A 113 -2.21 -11.88 9.62
N ALA A 114 -1.44 -12.58 10.44
CA ALA A 114 -1.77 -12.87 11.83
C ALA A 114 -1.65 -11.62 12.72
N ILE A 115 -2.59 -11.46 13.64
CA ILE A 115 -2.55 -10.47 14.72
C ILE A 115 -2.12 -11.18 16.00
N SER A 116 -1.07 -10.67 16.64
CA SER A 116 -0.50 -11.24 17.86
C SER A 116 -1.40 -11.04 19.07
N TYR A 117 -1.60 -12.08 19.90
CA TYR A 117 -2.25 -11.96 21.20
C TYR A 117 -1.59 -10.90 22.09
N ARG A 118 -0.26 -10.84 22.10
CA ARG A 118 0.53 -9.86 22.86
C ARG A 118 0.26 -8.41 22.45
N SER A 119 -0.32 -8.17 21.28
CA SER A 119 -0.75 -6.82 20.89
C SER A 119 -2.05 -6.38 21.58
N LEU A 120 -2.86 -7.32 22.09
CA LEU A 120 -4.13 -7.06 22.77
C LEU A 120 -4.00 -6.84 24.28
N VAL A 121 -2.87 -7.18 24.88
CA VAL A 121 -2.63 -7.05 26.33
C VAL A 121 -1.55 -6.00 26.60
N PRO A 122 -1.65 -5.19 27.66
CA PRO A 122 -0.58 -4.26 28.04
C PRO A 122 0.61 -5.02 28.60
N LYS A 123 1.72 -4.31 28.87
CA LYS A 123 2.80 -4.91 29.65
C LYS A 123 2.27 -5.32 31.01
N LYS A 124 2.64 -6.51 31.48
CA LYS A 124 2.15 -7.06 32.76
C LYS A 124 2.38 -6.11 33.95
N SER A 125 3.51 -5.38 33.93
CA SER A 125 3.87 -4.40 34.97
C SER A 125 2.97 -3.16 35.00
N GLN A 126 2.17 -2.92 33.96
CA GLN A 126 1.26 -1.77 33.85
C GLN A 126 -0.16 -2.13 34.29
N CYS A 127 -0.65 -3.30 33.89
CA CYS A 127 -1.98 -3.79 34.22
C CYS A 127 -2.08 -5.30 33.92
N ALA A 128 -2.65 -6.07 34.84
CA ALA A 128 -2.70 -7.54 34.74
C ALA A 128 -4.06 -8.09 34.24
N ASN A 129 -5.08 -7.25 34.11
CA ASN A 129 -6.47 -7.67 33.88
C ASN A 129 -7.18 -6.84 32.79
N LEU A 130 -6.42 -6.23 31.87
CA LEU A 130 -6.95 -5.41 30.77
C LEU A 130 -6.68 -6.07 29.42
N LEU A 131 -7.72 -6.17 28.58
CA LEU A 131 -7.65 -6.57 27.18
C LEU A 131 -8.16 -5.43 26.31
N VAL A 132 -7.44 -5.14 25.22
CA VAL A 132 -7.67 -3.98 24.36
C VAL A 132 -7.80 -4.43 22.90
N PRO A 133 -8.99 -4.89 22.45
CA PRO A 133 -9.19 -5.41 21.10
C PRO A 133 -9.25 -4.34 20.00
N VAL A 134 -9.50 -3.08 20.38
CA VAL A 134 -9.63 -1.95 19.44
C VAL A 134 -8.37 -1.09 19.43
N CYS A 135 -8.03 -0.44 20.55
CA CYS A 135 -6.82 0.39 20.66
C CYS A 135 -5.54 -0.42 20.90
N LEU A 136 -5.44 -1.60 20.28
CA LEU A 136 -4.34 -2.55 20.42
C LEU A 136 -2.98 -1.94 20.06
N ALA A 137 -1.90 -2.59 20.49
CA ALA A 137 -0.55 -2.15 20.22
C ALA A 137 -0.18 -2.32 18.74
N ALA A 138 -0.20 -1.20 18.01
CA ALA A 138 0.08 -1.15 16.59
C ALA A 138 0.72 0.19 16.18
N SER A 139 1.64 0.13 15.22
CA SER A 139 2.10 1.31 14.49
C SER A 139 0.93 1.99 13.75
N HIS A 140 1.05 3.27 13.42
CA HIS A 140 0.01 4.00 12.68
C HIS A 140 -0.35 3.30 11.35
N ILE A 141 0.67 2.90 10.59
CA ILE A 141 0.50 2.25 9.28
C ILE A 141 -0.16 0.87 9.38
N SER A 142 0.24 0.03 10.34
CA SER A 142 -0.41 -1.28 10.52
C SER A 142 -1.83 -1.15 11.05
N TYR A 143 -2.09 -0.14 11.89
CA TYR A 143 -3.41 0.07 12.45
C TYR A 143 -4.43 0.39 11.36
N GLY A 144 -4.05 1.16 10.32
CA GLY A 144 -4.89 1.40 9.14
C GLY A 144 -5.46 0.11 8.53
N SER A 145 -4.63 -0.93 8.46
CA SER A 145 -5.05 -2.26 7.98
C SER A 145 -5.84 -3.08 9.01
N ILE A 146 -5.49 -3.01 10.30
CA ILE A 146 -6.15 -3.80 11.36
C ILE A 146 -7.55 -3.26 11.69
N ARG A 147 -7.77 -1.95 11.58
CA ARG A 147 -8.96 -1.24 12.11
C ARG A 147 -10.27 -1.45 11.34
N MET A 148 -10.47 -2.64 10.79
CA MET A 148 -11.70 -3.03 10.11
C MET A 148 -12.68 -3.66 11.10
N GLU A 149 -13.96 -3.34 10.97
CA GLU A 149 -15.02 -3.81 11.87
C GLU A 149 -15.05 -5.34 12.01
N PRO A 150 -14.93 -6.14 10.94
CA PRO A 150 -14.87 -7.61 11.07
C PRO A 150 -13.66 -8.09 11.87
N VAL A 151 -12.52 -7.41 11.76
CA VAL A 151 -11.31 -7.74 12.53
C VAL A 151 -11.54 -7.43 14.00
N PHE A 152 -12.12 -6.28 14.34
CA PHE A 152 -12.45 -5.96 15.73
C PHE A 152 -13.43 -6.94 16.37
N MET A 153 -14.39 -7.46 15.61
CA MET A 153 -15.29 -8.52 16.09
C MET A 153 -14.52 -9.78 16.47
N VAL A 154 -13.60 -10.23 15.60
CA VAL A 154 -12.73 -11.40 15.84
C VAL A 154 -11.80 -11.18 17.04
N LEU A 155 -11.18 -10.01 17.15
CA LEU A 155 -10.33 -9.66 18.29
C LEU A 155 -11.14 -9.54 19.59
N GLY A 156 -12.39 -9.09 19.51
CA GLY A 156 -13.33 -9.05 20.63
C GLY A 156 -13.64 -10.44 21.17
N GLN A 157 -13.97 -11.39 20.29
CA GLN A 157 -14.16 -12.80 20.66
C GLN A 157 -12.88 -13.36 21.31
N SER A 158 -11.73 -13.13 20.68
CA SER A 158 -10.45 -13.64 21.17
C SER A 158 -10.08 -13.09 22.55
N ALA A 159 -10.32 -11.79 22.76
CA ALA A 159 -10.15 -11.15 24.05
C ALA A 159 -11.08 -11.74 25.11
N ALA A 160 -12.36 -11.95 24.79
CA ALA A 160 -13.33 -12.53 25.72
C ALA A 160 -12.95 -13.97 26.13
N THR A 161 -12.53 -14.81 25.18
CA THR A 161 -12.04 -16.17 25.47
C THR A 161 -10.81 -16.14 26.38
N ALA A 162 -9.85 -15.26 26.10
CA ALA A 162 -8.67 -15.11 26.96
C ALA A 162 -9.02 -14.60 28.36
N ALA A 163 -9.98 -13.67 28.48
CA ALA A 163 -10.48 -13.20 29.77
C ALA A 163 -11.10 -14.33 30.59
N SER A 164 -11.91 -15.21 29.98
CA SER A 164 -12.49 -16.37 30.67
C SER A 164 -11.39 -17.27 31.23
N PHE A 165 -10.38 -17.62 30.43
CA PHE A 165 -9.27 -18.44 30.90
C PHE A 165 -8.46 -17.78 32.01
N ALA A 166 -8.24 -16.46 31.93
CA ALA A 166 -7.57 -15.72 32.98
C ALA A 166 -8.36 -15.76 34.30
N ILE A 167 -9.69 -15.58 34.24
CA ILE A 167 -10.60 -15.64 35.40
C ILE A 167 -10.59 -17.04 36.02
N ASP A 168 -10.80 -18.09 35.22
CA ASP A 168 -10.87 -19.48 35.70
C ASP A 168 -9.55 -19.93 36.35
N ALA A 169 -8.42 -19.46 35.82
CA ALA A 169 -7.09 -19.76 36.35
C ALA A 169 -6.62 -18.79 37.45
N ASN A 170 -7.42 -17.76 37.79
CA ASN A 170 -7.03 -16.66 38.67
C ASN A 170 -5.63 -16.09 38.32
N SER A 171 -5.42 -15.78 37.05
CA SER A 171 -4.13 -15.38 36.48
C SER A 171 -4.20 -14.04 35.75
N ALA A 172 -3.05 -13.43 35.48
CA ALA A 172 -3.00 -12.25 34.64
C ALA A 172 -3.33 -12.63 33.18
N VAL A 173 -3.91 -11.71 32.41
CA VAL A 173 -4.21 -11.96 30.98
C VAL A 173 -2.95 -12.28 30.18
N GLN A 174 -1.79 -11.73 30.57
CA GLN A 174 -0.50 -12.04 29.94
C GLN A 174 -0.01 -13.48 30.19
N ASP A 175 -0.54 -14.15 31.22
CA ASP A 175 -0.14 -15.51 31.60
C ASP A 175 -1.05 -16.58 30.98
N VAL A 176 -2.07 -16.20 30.21
CA VAL A 176 -2.95 -17.15 29.51
C VAL A 176 -2.11 -18.00 28.55
N PRO A 177 -2.09 -19.34 28.70
CA PRO A 177 -1.30 -20.19 27.81
C PRO A 177 -1.83 -20.11 26.37
N TYR A 178 -1.03 -19.56 25.46
CA TYR A 178 -1.46 -19.36 24.07
C TYR A 178 -1.89 -20.66 23.39
N SER A 179 -1.26 -21.80 23.69
CA SER A 179 -1.68 -23.10 23.14
C SER A 179 -3.14 -23.45 23.46
N LYS A 180 -3.58 -23.20 24.69
CA LYS A 180 -4.98 -23.40 25.12
C LYS A 180 -5.91 -22.40 24.44
N LEU A 181 -5.50 -21.14 24.37
CA LEU A 181 -6.26 -20.11 23.68
C LEU A 181 -6.46 -20.48 22.20
N ARG A 182 -5.39 -20.85 21.50
CA ARG A 182 -5.41 -21.28 20.11
C ARG A 182 -6.33 -22.48 19.89
N GLU A 183 -6.23 -23.50 20.73
CA GLU A 183 -7.11 -24.68 20.67
C GLU A 183 -8.59 -24.28 20.77
N ARG A 184 -8.94 -23.42 21.73
CA ARG A 184 -10.32 -22.96 21.89
C ARG A 184 -10.80 -22.13 20.71
N LEU A 185 -10.00 -21.19 20.23
CA LEU A 185 -10.36 -20.34 19.10
C LEU A 185 -10.57 -21.16 17.81
N LEU A 186 -9.77 -22.20 17.59
CA LEU A 186 -9.99 -23.13 16.47
C LEU A 186 -11.26 -23.98 16.65
N ALA A 187 -11.58 -24.40 17.87
CA ALA A 187 -12.83 -25.10 18.16
C ALA A 187 -14.06 -24.21 17.92
N ASP A 188 -13.90 -22.89 18.05
CA ASP A 188 -14.90 -21.88 17.67
C ASP A 188 -14.84 -21.50 16.18
N GLU A 189 -14.16 -22.31 15.35
CA GLU A 189 -14.00 -22.14 13.89
C GLU A 189 -13.30 -20.83 13.47
N GLN A 190 -12.60 -20.16 14.39
CA GLN A 190 -11.88 -18.94 14.08
C GLN A 190 -10.66 -19.23 13.20
N VAL A 191 -10.48 -18.45 12.13
CA VAL A 191 -9.33 -18.57 11.24
C VAL A 191 -8.11 -17.88 11.86
N LEU A 192 -7.09 -18.65 12.22
CA LEU A 192 -5.84 -18.16 12.83
C LEU A 192 -4.65 -18.20 11.88
N ASP A 193 -4.73 -19.04 10.84
CA ASP A 193 -3.67 -19.26 9.86
C ASP A 193 -4.23 -19.07 8.44
N TRP A 194 -3.51 -18.33 7.61
CA TRP A 194 -3.88 -18.18 6.20
C TRP A 194 -3.42 -19.39 5.39
N THR A 195 -4.37 -20.20 4.94
CA THR A 195 -4.16 -21.40 4.11
C THR A 195 -4.44 -21.19 2.63
N GLY A 196 -4.98 -20.02 2.24
CA GLY A 196 -5.24 -19.68 0.85
C GLY A 196 -3.99 -19.25 0.06
N PRO A 197 -4.17 -18.80 -1.19
CA PRO A 197 -3.05 -18.34 -2.02
C PRO A 197 -2.26 -17.25 -1.32
N LYS A 198 -0.95 -17.46 -1.16
CA LYS A 198 -0.05 -16.44 -0.62
C LYS A 198 0.32 -15.50 -1.75
N ARG A 199 0.03 -14.21 -1.56
CA ARG A 199 0.62 -13.16 -2.38
C ARG A 199 2.11 -13.06 -2.06
N THR A 200 2.93 -13.27 -3.07
CA THR A 200 4.38 -13.07 -2.96
C THR A 200 4.65 -11.57 -2.88
N PRO A 201 5.31 -11.08 -1.83
CA PRO A 201 5.78 -9.70 -1.78
C PRO A 201 6.65 -9.37 -3.01
N GLY A 202 6.69 -8.11 -3.40
CA GLY A 202 7.64 -7.67 -4.43
C GLY A 202 9.09 -7.93 -4.02
N LEU A 203 9.96 -8.04 -5.03
CA LEU A 203 11.39 -8.28 -4.82
C LEU A 203 12.03 -7.08 -4.09
N ASP A 204 12.88 -7.37 -3.09
CA ASP A 204 13.59 -6.33 -2.35
C ASP A 204 14.72 -5.75 -3.21
N ALA A 205 14.56 -4.51 -3.67
CA ALA A 205 15.54 -3.82 -4.52
C ALA A 205 16.94 -3.79 -3.91
N ALA A 206 17.05 -3.69 -2.57
CA ALA A 206 18.34 -3.64 -1.88
C ALA A 206 19.10 -4.98 -1.88
N LYS A 207 18.41 -6.09 -2.16
CA LYS A 207 19.00 -7.43 -2.25
C LYS A 207 19.35 -7.85 -3.68
N LEU A 208 18.97 -7.05 -4.66
CA LEU A 208 19.27 -7.32 -6.07
C LEU A 208 20.70 -6.88 -6.40
N PRO A 209 21.39 -7.58 -7.31
CA PRO A 209 22.75 -7.21 -7.70
C PRO A 209 22.77 -5.90 -8.51
N GLY A 210 23.90 -5.19 -8.46
CA GLY A 210 24.11 -3.97 -9.24
C GLY A 210 23.36 -2.76 -8.68
N LEU A 211 23.07 -1.80 -9.54
CA LEU A 211 22.28 -0.61 -9.20
C LEU A 211 20.83 -0.86 -9.58
N VAL A 212 19.89 -0.61 -8.68
CA VAL A 212 18.45 -0.75 -8.94
C VAL A 212 17.74 0.55 -8.59
N ILE A 213 16.88 1.01 -9.49
CA ILE A 213 15.92 2.09 -9.23
C ILE A 213 14.52 1.53 -9.49
N ASP A 214 13.66 1.63 -8.48
CA ASP A 214 12.28 1.17 -8.51
C ASP A 214 11.32 2.26 -9.02
N ASN A 215 10.08 1.93 -9.38
CA ASN A 215 9.14 2.88 -9.98
C ASN A 215 8.82 4.14 -9.14
N PRO A 216 8.82 4.13 -7.79
CA PRO A 216 8.55 5.35 -7.02
C PRO A 216 9.63 6.43 -7.19
N ASP A 217 10.85 6.03 -7.55
CA ASP A 217 12.00 6.90 -7.73
C ASP A 217 12.17 7.37 -9.20
N ALA A 218 11.27 6.96 -10.09
CA ALA A 218 11.26 7.40 -11.48
C ALA A 218 10.64 8.80 -11.64
N LYS A 219 11.17 9.59 -12.58
CA LYS A 219 10.53 10.85 -12.99
C LYS A 219 9.43 10.55 -14.00
N LEU A 220 8.18 10.82 -13.62
CA LEU A 220 6.99 10.51 -14.42
C LEU A 220 6.43 11.73 -15.16
N ALA A 221 5.93 11.50 -16.37
CA ALA A 221 5.05 12.40 -17.11
C ALA A 221 3.87 11.61 -17.70
N GLY A 222 2.74 12.26 -17.90
CA GLY A 222 1.46 11.62 -18.24
C GLY A 222 0.71 11.13 -17.00
N ASP A 223 -0.31 10.30 -17.23
CA ASP A 223 -1.18 9.76 -16.19
C ASP A 223 -0.88 8.26 -16.03
N TRP A 224 -0.02 7.94 -15.06
CA TRP A 224 0.31 6.57 -14.68
C TRP A 224 -0.60 6.09 -13.54
N THR A 225 -0.95 4.81 -13.56
CA THR A 225 -1.71 4.15 -12.49
C THR A 225 -0.84 3.11 -11.79
N HIS A 226 -0.86 3.11 -10.47
CA HIS A 226 -0.18 2.13 -9.63
C HIS A 226 -1.02 0.85 -9.50
N SER A 227 -0.36 -0.31 -9.52
CA SER A 227 -1.02 -1.61 -9.35
C SER A 227 -0.08 -2.65 -8.78
N ALA A 228 -0.62 -3.54 -7.95
CA ALA A 228 0.06 -4.72 -7.42
C ALA A 228 -0.72 -6.01 -7.72
N SER A 229 -1.60 -5.99 -8.74
CA SER A 229 -2.53 -7.09 -9.01
C SER A 229 -1.86 -8.32 -9.64
N THR A 230 -0.79 -8.10 -10.40
CA THR A 230 0.03 -9.16 -11.00
C THR A 230 1.33 -9.26 -10.22
N SER A 231 1.66 -10.42 -9.67
CA SER A 231 2.91 -10.62 -8.90
C SER A 231 4.16 -10.54 -9.78
N GLY A 232 5.33 -10.44 -9.15
CA GLY A 232 6.64 -10.46 -9.81
C GLY A 232 7.27 -9.09 -10.06
N PHE A 233 6.76 -8.06 -9.39
CA PHE A 233 7.33 -6.70 -9.40
C PHE A 233 8.42 -6.53 -8.34
N VAL A 234 9.18 -5.45 -8.46
CA VAL A 234 10.14 -4.99 -7.46
C VAL A 234 9.42 -4.03 -6.50
N GLY A 235 9.84 -4.03 -5.22
CA GLY A 235 9.27 -3.13 -4.23
C GLY A 235 7.80 -3.41 -3.90
N ALA A 236 6.95 -2.38 -4.01
CA ALA A 236 5.58 -2.41 -3.49
C ALA A 236 4.50 -2.57 -4.57
N ASP A 237 4.74 -2.10 -5.79
CA ASP A 237 3.78 -2.11 -6.90
C ASP A 237 4.50 -1.95 -8.25
N TYR A 238 3.75 -1.72 -9.32
CA TYR A 238 4.26 -1.30 -10.63
C TYR A 238 3.31 -0.26 -11.24
N LEU A 239 3.78 0.47 -12.25
CA LEU A 239 2.99 1.45 -13.01
C LEU A 239 2.38 0.84 -14.28
N HIS A 240 1.22 1.34 -14.69
CA HIS A 240 0.65 1.12 -16.02
C HIS A 240 -0.03 2.35 -16.60
N ASP A 241 -0.10 2.43 -17.93
CA ASP A 241 -0.66 3.56 -18.68
C ASP A 241 -2.19 3.45 -18.94
N ASN A 242 -2.86 2.48 -18.31
CA ASN A 242 -4.25 2.10 -18.58
C ASN A 242 -4.56 1.73 -20.05
N ASN A 243 -3.52 1.54 -20.87
CA ASN A 243 -3.65 1.42 -22.31
C ASN A 243 -4.42 2.59 -22.96
N THR A 244 -4.27 3.81 -22.44
CA THR A 244 -4.89 5.03 -22.98
C THR A 244 -3.83 6.08 -23.32
N ALA A 245 -4.24 7.18 -23.96
CA ALA A 245 -3.42 8.37 -24.21
C ALA A 245 -1.99 8.06 -24.75
N LYS A 246 -1.89 7.24 -25.81
CA LYS A 246 -0.61 6.80 -26.37
C LYS A 246 0.26 7.99 -26.79
N GLY A 247 1.50 8.01 -26.31
CA GLY A 247 2.46 9.10 -26.48
C GLY A 247 2.48 10.14 -25.35
N ALA A 248 1.52 10.11 -24.43
CA ALA A 248 1.46 11.06 -23.32
C ALA A 248 2.25 10.61 -22.07
N CYS A 249 2.48 9.30 -21.91
CA CYS A 249 3.13 8.76 -20.72
C CYS A 249 4.62 8.49 -20.94
N ARG A 250 5.44 8.98 -20.00
CA ARG A 250 6.90 8.78 -19.96
C ARG A 250 7.34 8.48 -18.53
N ALA A 251 8.26 7.53 -18.37
CA ALA A 251 8.91 7.23 -17.09
C ALA A 251 10.43 7.23 -17.28
N GLU A 252 11.14 8.08 -16.54
CA GLU A 252 12.59 8.28 -16.66
C GLU A 252 13.32 7.85 -15.39
N PHE A 253 14.22 6.88 -15.53
CA PHE A 253 15.12 6.39 -14.49
C PHE A 253 16.50 6.99 -14.74
N THR A 254 17.04 7.73 -13.75
CA THR A 254 18.35 8.38 -13.86
C THR A 254 19.32 7.80 -12.85
N PHE A 255 20.40 7.17 -13.33
CA PHE A 255 21.40 6.54 -12.48
C PHE A 255 22.58 7.48 -12.18
N LYS A 256 23.14 7.35 -10.98
CA LYS A 256 24.48 7.85 -10.66
C LYS A 256 25.47 6.68 -10.79
N ILE A 257 26.36 6.77 -11.77
CA ILE A 257 27.30 5.70 -12.10
C ILE A 257 28.53 5.82 -11.19
N PRO A 258 28.77 4.86 -10.27
CA PRO A 258 29.87 4.94 -9.31
C PRO A 258 31.22 4.62 -9.95
N LYS A 259 31.23 3.74 -10.96
CA LYS A 259 32.44 3.26 -11.64
C LYS A 259 32.21 3.23 -13.16
N PRO A 260 33.08 3.82 -13.98
CA PRO A 260 33.00 3.68 -15.43
C PRO A 260 33.12 2.21 -15.84
N GLY A 261 32.34 1.77 -16.82
CA GLY A 261 32.34 0.38 -17.26
C GLY A 261 31.23 0.03 -18.23
N LYS A 262 31.17 -1.23 -18.63
CA LYS A 262 30.01 -1.79 -19.35
C LYS A 262 29.02 -2.35 -18.33
N TYR A 263 27.75 -2.03 -18.54
CA TYR A 263 26.67 -2.51 -17.71
C TYR A 263 25.60 -3.16 -18.58
N ASP A 264 25.09 -4.29 -18.13
CA ASP A 264 23.87 -4.89 -18.63
C ASP A 264 22.67 -4.07 -18.11
N VAL A 265 21.98 -3.40 -19.04
CA VAL A 265 20.78 -2.64 -18.72
C VAL A 265 19.60 -3.60 -18.73
N ARG A 266 18.99 -3.80 -17.57
CA ARG A 266 17.85 -4.70 -17.40
C ARG A 266 16.62 -3.96 -16.91
N VAL A 267 15.44 -4.47 -17.26
CA VAL A 267 14.16 -3.88 -16.87
C VAL A 267 13.23 -4.96 -16.32
N ALA A 268 12.51 -4.64 -15.25
CA ALA A 268 11.46 -5.48 -14.67
C ALA A 268 10.08 -5.02 -15.17
N TYR A 269 9.14 -5.96 -15.26
CA TYR A 269 7.74 -5.74 -15.60
C TYR A 269 6.92 -7.00 -15.30
N THR A 270 5.62 -6.83 -15.08
CA THR A 270 4.70 -7.95 -14.80
C THR A 270 4.02 -8.47 -16.07
N LEU A 271 4.02 -9.80 -16.22
CA LEU A 271 3.45 -10.46 -17.40
C LEU A 271 1.94 -10.52 -17.40
N ASN A 272 1.37 -10.20 -18.57
CA ASN A 272 -0.03 -10.44 -18.87
C ASN A 272 -0.25 -10.48 -20.39
N PRO A 273 -1.16 -11.31 -20.93
CA PRO A 273 -1.48 -11.30 -22.36
C PRO A 273 -1.91 -9.94 -22.94
N ASN A 274 -2.36 -9.01 -22.08
CA ASN A 274 -2.78 -7.66 -22.48
C ASN A 274 -1.63 -6.62 -22.57
N ARG A 275 -0.38 -6.99 -22.28
CA ARG A 275 0.76 -6.06 -22.37
C ARG A 275 1.13 -5.73 -23.81
N ALA A 276 1.78 -4.59 -24.01
CA ALA A 276 2.31 -4.20 -25.30
C ALA A 276 3.49 -5.10 -25.74
N THR A 277 3.60 -5.36 -27.03
CA THR A 277 4.69 -6.15 -27.63
C THR A 277 5.86 -5.27 -28.13
N ASN A 278 5.69 -3.95 -28.08
CA ASN A 278 6.55 -3.01 -28.79
C ASN A 278 6.89 -1.75 -27.96
N VAL A 279 6.98 -1.87 -26.63
CA VAL A 279 7.24 -0.75 -25.71
C VAL A 279 8.54 -0.04 -26.08
N PRO A 280 8.50 1.25 -26.48
CA PRO A 280 9.70 2.03 -26.76
C PRO A 280 10.47 2.36 -25.47
N ILE A 281 11.76 2.06 -25.48
CA ILE A 281 12.70 2.40 -24.41
C ILE A 281 13.91 3.10 -25.02
N THR A 282 14.26 4.27 -24.52
CA THR A 282 15.49 4.98 -24.89
C THR A 282 16.52 4.84 -23.77
N ILE A 283 17.72 4.37 -24.12
CA ILE A 283 18.87 4.29 -23.23
C ILE A 283 19.87 5.39 -23.64
N THR A 284 20.10 6.36 -22.75
CA THR A 284 21.17 7.35 -22.87
C THR A 284 22.38 6.82 -22.12
N SER A 285 23.47 6.58 -22.84
CA SER A 285 24.72 6.01 -22.35
C SER A 285 25.92 6.88 -22.76
N ALA A 286 27.14 6.48 -22.38
CA ALA A 286 28.36 7.19 -22.80
C ALA A 286 28.62 7.11 -24.31
N ASP A 287 27.99 6.15 -25.00
CA ASP A 287 28.08 5.99 -26.46
C ASP A 287 26.94 6.71 -27.20
N GLY A 288 26.11 7.50 -26.49
CA GLY A 288 24.95 8.20 -27.02
C GLY A 288 23.63 7.51 -26.70
N GLU A 289 22.59 7.90 -27.45
CA GLU A 289 21.23 7.38 -27.28
C GLU A 289 20.96 6.17 -28.18
N LYS A 290 20.35 5.14 -27.60
CA LYS A 290 19.85 3.97 -28.34
C LYS A 290 18.39 3.72 -28.00
N ALA A 291 17.58 3.56 -29.04
CA ALA A 291 16.19 3.13 -28.90
C ALA A 291 16.08 1.60 -29.02
N VAL A 292 15.28 1.00 -28.15
CA VAL A 292 14.95 -0.42 -28.11
C VAL A 292 13.43 -0.56 -28.05
N LYS A 293 12.89 -1.62 -28.66
CA LYS A 293 11.49 -2.02 -28.47
C LYS A 293 11.44 -3.30 -27.65
N LEU A 294 10.57 -3.32 -26.66
CA LEU A 294 10.42 -4.43 -25.73
C LEU A 294 9.04 -5.07 -25.85
N ASP A 295 9.02 -6.40 -25.96
CA ASP A 295 7.81 -7.21 -25.79
C ASP A 295 7.60 -7.54 -24.31
N GLN A 296 6.48 -7.07 -23.75
CA GLN A 296 6.11 -7.31 -22.36
C GLN A 296 5.13 -8.48 -22.17
N LYS A 297 4.79 -9.22 -23.23
CA LYS A 297 3.99 -10.45 -23.13
C LYS A 297 4.83 -11.68 -22.77
N SER A 298 6.13 -11.61 -22.97
CA SER A 298 7.08 -12.69 -22.68
C SER A 298 8.06 -12.25 -21.59
N ALA A 299 8.36 -13.15 -20.62
CA ALA A 299 9.29 -12.86 -19.51
C ALA A 299 10.65 -13.51 -19.69
N THR A 300 11.55 -13.03 -18.85
CA THR A 300 12.81 -13.63 -18.44
C THR A 300 12.69 -14.39 -17.13
N LYS A 301 13.55 -15.41 -17.00
CA LYS A 301 13.59 -16.40 -15.91
C LYS A 301 13.74 -15.81 -14.49
N ASP A 302 14.25 -14.59 -14.38
CA ASP A 302 14.73 -14.00 -13.11
C ASP A 302 14.07 -12.66 -12.76
N GLY A 303 12.94 -12.31 -13.40
CA GLY A 303 12.20 -11.06 -13.15
C GLY A 303 12.74 -9.82 -13.88
N PHE A 304 13.86 -9.95 -14.61
CA PHE A 304 14.51 -8.84 -15.33
C PHE A 304 14.86 -9.20 -16.77
N ARG A 305 14.50 -8.35 -17.73
CA ARG A 305 14.87 -8.49 -19.16
C ARG A 305 16.07 -7.62 -19.50
N SER A 306 17.14 -8.23 -19.99
CA SER A 306 18.26 -7.49 -20.57
C SER A 306 17.83 -6.77 -21.87
N LEU A 307 18.19 -5.49 -21.95
CA LEU A 307 18.12 -4.65 -23.15
C LEU A 307 19.47 -4.59 -23.87
N GLY A 308 20.52 -5.18 -23.29
CA GLY A 308 21.88 -5.26 -23.82
C GLY A 308 22.92 -4.60 -22.91
N LEU A 309 24.18 -4.70 -23.36
CA LEU A 309 25.34 -4.10 -22.72
C LEU A 309 25.58 -2.68 -23.24
N PHE A 310 25.80 -1.74 -22.33
CA PHE A 310 26.04 -0.33 -22.62
C PHE A 310 27.20 0.21 -21.80
N ARG A 311 28.02 1.10 -22.39
CA ARG A 311 29.08 1.77 -21.65
C ARG A 311 28.54 2.99 -20.92
N PHE A 312 28.86 3.10 -19.64
CA PHE A 312 28.55 4.26 -18.82
C PHE A 312 29.81 4.81 -18.18
N ASP A 313 29.94 6.13 -18.14
CA ASP A 313 31.05 6.83 -17.51
C ASP A 313 30.55 7.60 -16.27
N ALA A 314 31.42 7.80 -15.29
CA ALA A 314 31.12 8.61 -14.11
C ALA A 314 30.83 10.07 -14.52
N GLY A 315 29.73 10.63 -14.00
CA GLY A 315 29.34 12.02 -14.27
C GLY A 315 28.70 12.28 -15.64
N GLN A 316 28.59 11.27 -16.51
CA GLN A 316 27.86 11.37 -17.78
C GLN A 316 26.38 10.98 -17.60
N PRO A 317 25.48 11.41 -18.51
CA PRO A 317 24.07 11.01 -18.46
C PRO A 317 23.91 9.49 -18.53
N ALA A 318 23.24 8.92 -17.52
CA ALA A 318 22.81 7.53 -17.50
C ALA A 318 21.29 7.50 -17.29
N LYS A 319 20.54 7.42 -18.40
CA LYS A 319 19.08 7.53 -18.39
C LYS A 319 18.42 6.39 -19.13
N ILE A 320 17.38 5.82 -18.55
CA ILE A 320 16.53 4.81 -19.17
C ILE A 320 15.11 5.37 -19.16
N VAL A 321 14.54 5.53 -20.35
CA VAL A 321 13.28 6.24 -20.54
C VAL A 321 12.28 5.32 -21.24
N PHE A 322 11.17 5.05 -20.57
CA PHE A 322 10.02 4.36 -21.16
C PHE A 322 9.06 5.39 -21.77
N SER A 323 8.40 5.01 -22.86
CA SER A 323 7.32 5.76 -23.50
C SER A 323 6.16 4.83 -23.85
N ASN A 324 4.94 5.34 -23.89
CA ASN A 324 3.79 4.62 -24.45
C ASN A 324 3.44 5.04 -25.89
N ALA A 325 4.33 5.75 -26.58
CA ALA A 325 4.11 6.16 -27.97
C ALA A 325 4.02 4.97 -28.91
N GLY A 326 2.91 4.86 -29.67
CA GLY A 326 2.73 3.83 -30.70
C GLY A 326 2.63 2.39 -30.17
N THR A 327 2.37 2.21 -28.87
CA THR A 327 2.26 0.87 -28.28
C THR A 327 0.92 0.20 -28.56
N ASP A 328 0.93 -1.13 -28.71
CA ASP A 328 -0.22 -1.97 -29.08
C ASP A 328 -0.96 -2.61 -27.87
N GLY A 329 -0.61 -2.24 -26.64
CA GLY A 329 -1.21 -2.77 -25.42
C GLY A 329 -0.83 -1.97 -24.17
N TYR A 330 -1.07 -2.53 -22.99
CA TYR A 330 -0.68 -1.91 -21.72
C TYR A 330 0.85 -1.80 -21.62
N VAL A 331 1.35 -0.62 -21.26
CA VAL A 331 2.76 -0.42 -20.93
C VAL A 331 2.94 -0.53 -19.43
N ILE A 332 3.81 -1.43 -18.99
CA ILE A 332 4.17 -1.62 -17.59
C ILE A 332 5.55 -1.06 -17.32
N VAL A 333 5.71 -0.37 -16.20
CA VAL A 333 6.99 0.12 -15.71
C VAL A 333 7.12 -0.24 -14.24
N ASP A 334 8.16 -0.99 -13.91
CA ASP A 334 8.46 -1.46 -12.56
C ASP A 334 9.86 -0.94 -12.18
N ALA A 335 10.92 -1.76 -12.25
CA ALA A 335 12.29 -1.32 -11.95
C ALA A 335 13.24 -1.35 -13.15
N VAL A 336 14.32 -0.57 -13.05
CA VAL A 336 15.50 -0.67 -13.92
C VAL A 336 16.70 -1.11 -13.09
N GLN A 337 17.51 -2.01 -13.65
CA GLN A 337 18.71 -2.54 -13.02
C GLN A 337 19.93 -2.38 -13.96
N LEU A 338 21.05 -1.93 -13.42
CA LEU A 338 22.36 -1.91 -14.08
C LEU A 338 23.29 -2.90 -13.39
N VAL A 339 23.69 -3.96 -14.09
CA VAL A 339 24.66 -4.95 -13.59
C VAL A 339 25.98 -4.78 -14.31
N GLU A 340 27.08 -4.59 -13.58
CA GLU A 340 28.42 -4.50 -14.17
C GLU A 340 28.77 -5.80 -14.91
N ASP A 341 29.21 -5.66 -16.17
CA ASP A 341 29.76 -6.76 -16.96
C ASP A 341 31.22 -7.00 -16.51
N LYS A 342 31.48 -8.20 -16.00
CA LYS A 342 32.76 -8.52 -15.33
C LYS A 342 33.89 -8.82 -16.31
#